data_AF-A0A7R9QC73-F1
#
_entry.id   AF-A0A7R9QC73-F1
#
_cell.length_a   1.000
_cell.length_b   1.000
_cell.length_c   1.000
_cell.angle_alpha   90.00
_cell.angle_beta   90.00
_cell.angle_gamma   90.00
#
_symmetry.space_group_name_H-M   'P 1'
#
loop_
_entity.id
_entity.type
_entity.pdbx_description
1 polymer ?
#
loop_
_entity_poly.entity_id
_entity_poly.type
_entity_poly.pdbx_seq_one_letter_code
_entity_poly.pdbx_strand_id
1 'polypeptide(L)'
;MQSCLKHTSLGFLINELQHLKHKNRLYLGDRVDCVFWDFTRNKWSSEGCRLIEMDSDRETTVCECNHLTNFAALMDTSGRETDDYMKNVVTQLLDIITKTSKQYMDFYRSRSDSNGSEYYFHRIPNP
;
A
#
# COMPACT_ATOMS: atom_id res chain seq x y z
N MET A 1 3.86 -2.65 -27.17
CA MET A 1 4.18 -1.20 -27.18
C MET A 1 5.00 -0.95 -25.92
N GLN A 2 6.33 -0.97 -26.07
CA GLN A 2 7.34 -1.08 -25.02
C GLN A 2 7.44 0.18 -24.14
N SER A 3 7.96 0.00 -22.92
CA SER A 3 8.60 1.07 -22.14
C SER A 3 9.58 1.81 -23.05
N CYS A 4 9.38 3.11 -23.28
CA CYS A 4 10.27 3.89 -24.14
C CYS A 4 11.63 4.01 -23.44
N LEU A 5 12.66 3.30 -23.88
CA LEU A 5 14.00 3.46 -23.34
C LEU A 5 14.54 4.86 -23.68
N LYS A 6 15.22 5.52 -22.74
CA LYS A 6 15.86 6.80 -23.01
C LYS A 6 17.16 6.56 -23.76
N HIS A 7 17.13 6.82 -25.06
CA HIS A 7 18.33 6.85 -25.88
C HIS A 7 18.81 8.28 -26.09
N THR A 8 20.13 8.48 -26.08
CA THR A 8 20.74 9.67 -26.67
C THR A 8 20.73 9.58 -28.19
N SER A 9 21.04 10.69 -28.88
CA SER A 9 21.22 10.74 -30.33
C SER A 9 22.26 9.74 -30.86
N LEU A 10 23.15 9.26 -29.96
CA LEU A 10 24.17 8.25 -30.24
C LEU A 10 23.73 6.81 -29.92
N GLY A 11 22.46 6.60 -29.53
CA GLY A 11 21.88 5.28 -29.32
C GLY A 11 22.18 4.62 -27.97
N PHE A 12 22.84 5.29 -27.03
CA PHE A 12 23.11 4.75 -25.69
C PHE A 12 21.92 4.91 -24.76
N LEU A 13 21.66 3.89 -23.94
CA LEU A 13 20.74 3.97 -22.80
C LEU A 13 21.31 4.95 -21.79
N ILE A 14 20.55 6.00 -21.49
CA ILE A 14 20.89 6.93 -20.41
C ILE A 14 19.95 6.74 -19.24
N ASN A 15 20.56 6.79 -18.07
CA ASN A 15 19.88 6.81 -16.81
C ASN A 15 19.41 8.24 -16.50
N GLU A 16 18.19 8.39 -15.97
CA GLU A 16 17.67 9.69 -15.56
C GLU A 16 17.35 9.75 -14.07
N LEU A 17 17.81 10.86 -13.48
CA LEU A 17 17.48 11.45 -12.19
C LEU A 17 15.98 11.75 -11.98
N GLN A 18 15.21 10.94 -11.28
CA GLN A 18 13.81 11.25 -10.94
C GLN A 18 13.66 11.62 -9.47
N HIS A 19 13.31 12.88 -9.20
CA HIS A 19 13.06 13.40 -7.85
C HIS A 19 11.57 13.39 -7.53
N LEU A 20 11.13 12.43 -6.73
CA LEU A 20 9.74 12.23 -6.35
C LEU A 20 9.52 12.80 -4.96
N LYS A 21 8.78 13.91 -4.86
CA LYS A 21 8.37 14.48 -3.57
C LYS A 21 7.18 13.72 -3.00
N HIS A 22 7.32 13.27 -1.77
CA HIS A 22 6.24 12.63 -1.05
C HIS A 22 5.27 13.67 -0.51
N LYS A 23 3.97 13.35 -0.57
CA LYS A 23 2.95 14.15 0.13
C LYS A 23 3.08 14.04 1.65
N ASN A 24 3.51 12.87 2.14
CA ASN A 24 3.73 12.57 3.55
C ASN A 24 5.17 12.10 3.75
N ARG A 25 5.79 12.44 4.89
CA ARG A 25 7.14 11.96 5.22
C ARG A 25 7.20 10.44 5.38
N LEU A 26 8.32 9.86 4.96
CA LEU A 26 8.68 8.47 5.24
C LEU A 26 9.13 8.31 6.70
N TYR A 27 8.74 7.20 7.31
CA TYR A 27 9.11 6.80 8.67
C TYR A 27 9.88 5.47 8.69
N LEU A 28 10.44 5.13 9.85
CA LEU A 28 11.12 3.85 10.03
C LEU A 28 10.14 2.71 9.75
N GLY A 29 10.56 1.77 8.89
CA GLY A 29 9.73 0.65 8.44
C GLY A 29 8.93 0.90 7.15
N ASP A 30 8.92 2.13 6.61
CA ASP A 30 8.38 2.37 5.26
C ASP A 30 9.31 1.78 4.20
N ARG A 31 8.73 1.11 3.20
CA ARG A 31 9.44 0.66 1.99
C ARG A 31 9.02 1.49 0.80
N VAL A 32 10.02 1.82 -0.03
CA VAL A 32 9.83 2.58 -1.26
C VAL A 32 10.46 1.83 -2.41
N ASP A 33 9.63 1.49 -3.39
CA ASP A 33 10.08 0.86 -4.63
C ASP A 33 9.92 1.85 -5.79
N CYS A 34 11.01 2.07 -6.53
CA CYS A 34 11.01 2.82 -7.77
C CYS A 34 10.36 1.98 -8.87
N VAL A 35 9.16 2.37 -9.29
CA VAL A 35 8.38 1.63 -10.28
C VAL A 35 7.85 2.54 -11.38
N PHE A 36 7.51 1.93 -12.50
CA PHE A 36 6.80 2.56 -13.60
C PHE A 36 5.63 1.68 -14.05
N TRP A 37 4.69 2.28 -14.76
CA TRP A 37 3.60 1.55 -15.37
C TRP A 37 4.07 0.90 -16.68
N ASP A 38 4.18 -0.43 -16.68
CA ASP A 38 4.47 -1.21 -17.87
C ASP A 38 3.16 -1.44 -18.65
N PHE A 39 2.95 -0.67 -19.71
CA PHE A 39 1.78 -0.78 -20.58
C PHE A 39 1.73 -2.10 -21.37
N THR A 40 2.86 -2.77 -21.58
CA THR A 40 2.88 -4.07 -22.27
C THR A 40 2.37 -5.17 -21.36
N ARG A 41 2.78 -5.14 -20.08
CA ARG A 41 2.36 -6.13 -19.08
C ARG A 41 1.13 -5.69 -18.26
N ASN A 42 0.64 -4.47 -18.50
CA ASN A 42 -0.46 -3.81 -17.80
C ASN A 42 -0.32 -3.90 -16.26
N LYS A 43 0.88 -3.61 -15.75
CA LYS A 43 1.21 -3.70 -14.33
C LYS A 43 2.32 -2.72 -13.93
N TRP A 44 2.46 -2.46 -12.64
CA TRP A 44 3.64 -1.81 -12.08
C TRP A 44 4.87 -2.72 -12.23
N SER A 45 6.00 -2.14 -12.60
CA SER A 45 7.28 -2.84 -12.77
C SER A 45 8.43 -1.99 -12.24
N SER A 46 9.41 -2.61 -11.58
CA SER A 46 10.67 -1.99 -11.14
C SER A 46 11.81 -2.20 -12.13
N GLU A 47 11.56 -2.90 -13.23
CA GLU A 47 12.59 -3.28 -14.22
C GLU A 47 13.26 -2.04 -14.83
N GLY A 48 14.59 -1.93 -14.67
CA GLY A 48 15.35 -0.79 -15.20
C GLY A 48 15.29 0.48 -14.35
N CYS A 49 14.68 0.42 -13.15
CA CYS A 49 14.69 1.45 -12.13
C CYS A 49 15.43 1.01 -10.87
N ARG A 50 16.15 1.92 -10.21
CA ARG A 50 16.74 1.70 -8.88
C ARG A 50 16.59 2.91 -7.97
N LEU A 51 16.42 2.66 -6.68
CA LEU A 51 16.45 3.69 -5.65
C LEU A 51 17.88 4.17 -5.42
N ILE A 52 18.07 5.48 -5.34
CA ILE A 52 19.33 6.12 -4.97
C ILE A 52 19.23 6.58 -3.52
N GLU A 53 19.57 5.69 -2.60
CA GLU A 53 19.41 5.94 -1.16
C GLU A 53 20.21 7.16 -0.67
N MET A 54 21.42 7.37 -1.22
CA MET A 54 22.29 8.49 -0.81
C MET A 54 21.72 9.87 -1.14
N ASP A 55 20.88 9.94 -2.18
CA ASP A 55 20.25 11.19 -2.63
C ASP A 55 18.79 11.31 -2.17
N SER A 56 18.29 10.30 -1.45
CA SER A 56 16.91 10.24 -0.94
C SER A 56 16.84 10.65 0.53
N ASP A 57 15.75 11.27 0.91
CA ASP A 57 15.42 11.62 2.30
C ASP A 57 13.95 11.29 2.63
N ARG A 58 13.47 11.75 3.78
CA ARG A 58 12.10 11.45 4.24
C ARG A 58 11.02 12.15 3.40
N GLU A 59 11.35 13.23 2.72
CA GLU A 59 10.43 14.05 1.92
C GLU A 59 10.57 13.79 0.42
N THR A 60 11.73 13.31 -0.02
CA THR A 60 12.06 13.13 -1.43
C THR A 60 12.73 11.78 -1.65
N THR A 61 12.21 11.00 -2.59
CA THR A 61 12.88 9.80 -3.09
C THR A 61 13.50 10.10 -4.45
N VAL A 62 14.75 9.69 -4.63
CA VAL A 62 15.47 9.78 -5.90
C VAL A 62 15.57 8.40 -6.52
N CYS A 63 15.00 8.27 -7.72
CA CYS A 63 15.06 7.05 -8.52
C CYS A 63 15.90 7.29 -9.76
N GLU A 64 16.71 6.30 -10.13
CA GLU A 64 17.40 6.27 -11.41
C GLU A 64 16.74 5.23 -12.32
N CYS A 65 16.27 5.64 -13.50
CA CYS A 65 15.65 4.73 -14.47
C CYS A 65 16.22 4.94 -15.88
N ASN A 66 16.25 3.87 -16.69
CA ASN A 66 16.75 3.90 -18.08
C ASN A 66 15.66 4.08 -19.16
N HIS A 67 14.44 4.48 -18.76
CA HIS A 67 13.29 4.68 -19.63
C HIS A 67 12.59 6.03 -19.40
N LEU A 68 11.84 6.50 -20.40
CA LEU A 68 11.02 7.71 -20.41
C LEU A 68 9.60 7.31 -20.03
N THR A 69 9.22 7.54 -18.77
CA THR A 69 7.86 7.26 -18.29
C THR A 69 7.34 8.41 -17.43
N ASN A 70 6.03 8.57 -17.36
CA ASN A 70 5.40 9.42 -16.34
C ASN A 70 5.47 8.62 -15.02
N PHE A 71 6.31 9.03 -14.07
CA PHE A 71 6.69 8.20 -12.91
C PHE A 71 5.77 8.41 -11.70
N ALA A 72 5.63 7.37 -10.87
CA ALA A 72 5.04 7.43 -9.54
C ALA A 72 5.82 6.50 -8.60
N ALA A 73 6.18 6.96 -7.40
CA ALA A 73 6.72 6.09 -6.35
C ALA A 73 5.57 5.43 -5.59
N LEU A 74 5.66 4.12 -5.36
CA LEU A 74 4.73 3.40 -4.49
C LEU A 74 5.37 3.30 -3.10
N MET A 75 4.72 3.89 -2.10
CA MET A 75 5.13 3.78 -0.69
C MET A 75 4.28 2.71 -0.01
N ASP A 76 4.93 1.71 0.58
CA ASP A 76 4.28 0.76 1.47
C ASP A 76 4.55 1.14 2.93
N THR A 77 3.48 1.39 3.67
CA THR A 77 3.50 1.80 5.08
C THR A 77 3.14 0.68 6.04
N SER A 78 2.97 -0.55 5.53
CA SER A 78 2.58 -1.72 6.32
C SER A 78 3.59 -2.09 7.41
N GLY A 79 4.87 -1.72 7.21
CA GLY A 79 5.95 -1.94 8.16
C GLY A 79 6.13 -0.84 9.21
N ARG A 80 5.28 0.21 9.25
CA ARG A 80 5.40 1.27 10.26
C ARG A 80 5.24 0.70 11.66
N GLU A 81 6.25 0.94 12.50
CA GLU A 81 6.10 0.87 13.94
C GLU A 81 5.21 2.03 14.39
N THR A 82 3.89 1.88 14.30
CA THR A 82 2.99 2.74 15.05
C THR A 82 3.21 2.44 16.53
N ASP A 83 3.40 3.49 17.32
CA ASP A 83 3.55 3.45 18.78
C ASP A 83 2.67 2.34 19.38
N ASP A 84 3.31 1.35 20.00
CA ASP A 84 2.66 0.14 20.53
C ASP A 84 1.51 0.52 21.48
N TYR A 85 1.57 1.70 22.10
CA TYR A 85 0.48 2.26 22.87
C TYR A 85 -0.82 2.41 22.06
N MET A 86 -0.78 3.00 20.86
CA MET A 86 -1.96 3.23 20.04
C MET A 86 -2.51 1.93 19.45
N LYS A 87 -1.64 0.97 19.07
CA LYS A 87 -2.05 -0.38 18.68
C LYS A 87 -2.79 -1.07 19.82
N ASN A 88 -2.22 -1.07 21.02
CA ASN A 88 -2.82 -1.70 22.19
C ASN A 88 -4.16 -1.06 22.58
N VAL A 89 -4.29 0.26 22.51
CA VAL A 89 -5.55 0.95 22.78
C VAL A 89 -6.61 0.58 21.75
N VAL A 90 -6.28 0.60 20.45
CA VAL A 90 -7.23 0.22 19.39
C VAL A 90 -7.62 -1.25 19.51
N THR A 91 -6.67 -2.15 19.76
CA THR A 91 -6.93 -3.57 19.95
C THR A 91 -7.79 -3.82 21.20
N GLN A 92 -7.53 -3.13 22.32
CA GLN A 92 -8.37 -3.22 23.52
C GLN A 92 -9.78 -2.68 23.28
N LEU A 93 -9.93 -1.56 22.57
CA LEU A 93 -11.24 -1.02 22.20
C LEU A 93 -12.00 -1.96 21.28
N LEU A 94 -11.33 -2.56 20.29
CA LEU A 94 -11.93 -3.57 19.42
C LEU A 94 -12.31 -4.83 20.20
N ASP A 95 -11.52 -5.27 21.19
CA ASP A 95 -11.85 -6.40 22.06
C ASP A 95 -13.08 -6.10 22.94
N ILE A 96 -13.19 -4.89 23.51
CA ILE A 96 -14.38 -4.45 24.25
C ILE A 96 -15.62 -4.42 23.34
N ILE A 97 -15.51 -3.84 22.15
CA ILE A 97 -16.62 -3.75 21.19
C ILE A 97 -17.03 -5.15 20.71
N THR A 98 -16.09 -6.03 20.42
CA THR A 98 -16.37 -7.41 19.98
C THR A 98 -16.97 -8.25 21.09
N LYS A 99 -16.50 -8.12 22.33
CA LYS A 99 -17.12 -8.78 23.50
C LYS A 99 -18.54 -8.29 23.75
N THR A 100 -18.77 -6.98 23.64
CA THR A 100 -20.08 -6.37 23.86
C THR A 100 -21.07 -6.74 22.75
N SER A 101 -20.64 -6.68 21.49
CA SER A 101 -21.46 -7.12 20.36
C SER A 101 -21.72 -8.62 20.39
N LYS A 102 -20.74 -9.45 20.79
CA LYS A 102 -20.96 -10.88 21.03
C LYS A 102 -22.00 -11.11 22.13
N GLN A 103 -21.87 -10.46 23.28
CA GLN A 103 -22.85 -10.54 24.37
C GLN A 103 -24.26 -10.09 23.92
N TYR A 104 -24.34 -9.00 23.15
CA TYR A 104 -25.59 -8.51 22.58
C TYR A 104 -26.21 -9.50 21.58
N MET A 105 -25.39 -10.08 20.70
CA MET A 105 -25.83 -11.09 19.73
C MET A 105 -26.20 -12.41 20.41
N ASP A 106 -25.51 -12.80 21.48
CA ASP A 106 -25.86 -13.98 22.29
C ASP A 106 -27.17 -13.75 23.06
N PHE A 107 -27.40 -12.55 23.59
CA PHE A 107 -28.69 -12.14 24.14
C PHE A 107 -29.79 -12.17 23.07
N TYR A 108 -29.54 -11.59 21.89
CA TYR A 108 -30.49 -11.60 20.78
C TYR A 108 -30.76 -13.03 20.29
N ARG A 109 -29.75 -13.90 20.20
CA ARG A 109 -29.88 -15.31 19.84
C ARG A 109 -30.68 -16.06 20.89
N SER A 110 -30.42 -15.88 22.19
CA SER A 110 -31.23 -16.48 23.26
C SER A 110 -32.70 -16.03 23.21
N ARG A 111 -32.95 -14.80 22.73
CA ARG A 111 -34.30 -14.26 22.50
C ARG A 111 -34.91 -14.72 21.18
N SER A 112 -34.10 -15.00 20.17
CA SER A 112 -34.50 -15.58 18.88
C SER A 112 -34.83 -17.07 19.03
N ASP A 113 -34.07 -17.83 19.81
CA ASP A 113 -34.38 -19.22 20.17
C ASP A 113 -35.73 -19.30 20.92
N SER A 114 -36.10 -18.24 21.66
CA SER A 114 -37.46 -18.11 22.23
C SER A 114 -38.56 -17.67 21.24
N ASN A 115 -38.21 -17.16 20.04
CA ASN A 115 -39.14 -16.58 19.06
C ASN A 115 -39.04 -17.14 17.61
N GLY A 116 -38.21 -18.15 17.34
CA GLY A 116 -38.25 -19.03 16.15
C GLY A 116 -38.26 -18.39 14.75
N SER A 117 -37.35 -17.46 14.40
CA SER A 117 -37.22 -17.02 12.99
C SER A 117 -35.76 -16.82 12.55
N GLU A 118 -35.39 -17.48 11.45
CA GLU A 118 -34.03 -17.57 10.90
C GLU A 118 -33.94 -16.81 9.56
N TYR A 119 -33.04 -15.83 9.44
CA TYR A 119 -32.71 -15.17 8.17
C TYR A 119 -31.22 -15.37 7.86
N TYR A 120 -30.92 -15.95 6.69
CA TYR A 120 -29.56 -16.22 6.21
C TYR A 120 -29.00 -15.05 5.38
N PHE A 121 -27.82 -14.52 5.74
CA PHE A 121 -27.10 -13.52 4.95
C PHE A 121 -26.18 -14.21 3.91
N HIS A 122 -26.39 -13.92 2.63
CA HIS A 122 -25.50 -14.33 1.54
C HIS A 122 -24.23 -13.47 1.48
N ARG A 123 -23.07 -14.12 1.31
CA ARG A 123 -21.78 -13.46 1.02
C ARG A 123 -21.79 -12.83 -0.37
N ILE A 124 -21.47 -11.54 -0.46
CA ILE A 124 -21.16 -10.85 -1.72
C ILE A 124 -19.67 -11.15 -2.07
N PRO A 125 -19.33 -11.58 -3.29
CA PRO A 125 -17.94 -11.71 -3.73
C PRO A 125 -17.29 -10.33 -3.93
N ASN A 126 -16.04 -10.19 -3.50
CA ASN A 126 -15.24 -8.96 -3.66
C ASN A 126 -14.88 -8.73 -5.15
N PRO A 127 -14.79 -7.47 -5.65
CA PRO A 127 -14.41 -7.15 -7.03
C PRO A 127 -12.98 -7.57 -7.39
#